data_AF-A0A1S0U6G5-F1
#
_entry.id   AF-A0A1S0U6G5-F1
#
_cell.length_a   1.000
_cell.length_b   1.000
_cell.length_c   1.000
_cell.angle_alpha   90.00
_cell.angle_beta   90.00
_cell.angle_gamma   90.00
#
_symmetry.space_group_name_H-M   'P 1'
#
loop_
_entity.id
_entity.type
_entity.pdbx_description
1 polymer ?
#
loop_
_entity_poly.entity_id
_entity_poly.type
_entity_poly.pdbx_seq_one_letter_code
_entity_poly.pdbx_strand_id
1 'polypeptide(L)'
;MSDLSKLDNETDRLLQASRIRLIMREMSPCIAKRAIEYRNDPSNSKSLLDVLEPICRCFESIALEAVSLADNGNVYLLKDPIHGRSVYEVSGTHSQCTYTCLPLINYCQCSQFLQGVIKRQRSFTVSSMLNYL
;
A
#
# COMPACT_ATOMS: atom_id res chain seq x y z
N MET A 1 19.39 -30.31 -0.27
CA MET A 1 17.94 -30.54 -0.10
C MET A 1 17.23 -29.39 0.63
N SER A 2 17.94 -28.56 1.42
CA SER A 2 17.39 -27.38 2.13
C SER A 2 17.19 -26.13 1.28
N ASP A 3 17.92 -25.98 0.17
CA ASP A 3 17.89 -24.76 -0.64
C ASP A 3 16.73 -24.76 -1.65
N LEU A 4 16.35 -25.93 -2.17
CA LEU A 4 15.16 -26.08 -3.01
C LEU A 4 13.87 -25.80 -2.24
N SER A 5 13.74 -26.27 -0.99
CA SER A 5 12.56 -25.97 -0.16
C SER A 5 12.47 -24.50 0.26
N LYS A 6 13.61 -23.80 0.37
CA LYS A 6 13.63 -22.35 0.64
C LYS A 6 13.25 -21.54 -0.59
N LEU A 7 13.71 -21.96 -1.77
CA LEU A 7 13.40 -21.32 -3.05
C LEU A 7 11.90 -21.47 -3.40
N ASP A 8 11.33 -22.63 -3.11
CA ASP A 8 9.89 -22.93 -3.28
C ASP A 8 9.03 -22.01 -2.40
N ASN A 9 9.39 -21.88 -1.11
CA ASN A 9 8.73 -20.97 -0.17
C ASN A 9 8.86 -19.50 -0.57
N GLU A 10 10.01 -19.07 -1.11
CA GLU A 10 10.18 -17.68 -1.57
C GLU A 10 9.33 -17.39 -2.82
N THR A 11 9.26 -18.32 -3.76
CA THR A 11 8.42 -18.20 -4.97
C THR A 11 6.95 -18.08 -4.60
N ASP A 12 6.49 -18.90 -3.65
CA ASP A 12 5.13 -18.84 -3.13
C ASP A 12 4.81 -17.50 -2.47
N ARG A 13 5.75 -16.95 -1.69
CA ARG A 13 5.57 -15.64 -1.05
C ARG A 13 5.47 -14.51 -2.07
N LEU A 14 6.30 -14.54 -3.12
CA LEU A 14 6.23 -13.58 -4.21
C LEU A 14 4.92 -13.69 -4.99
N LEU A 15 4.45 -14.92 -5.24
CA LEU A 15 3.17 -15.16 -5.90
C LEU A 15 2.00 -14.65 -5.05
N GLN A 16 2.01 -14.92 -3.74
CA GLN A 16 1.01 -14.39 -2.80
C GLN A 16 1.01 -12.85 -2.79
N ALA A 17 2.17 -12.21 -2.72
CA ALA A 17 2.28 -10.75 -2.76
C ALA A 17 1.74 -10.18 -4.08
N SER A 18 2.03 -10.82 -5.22
CA SER A 18 1.51 -10.42 -6.53
C SER A 18 -0.02 -10.54 -6.61
N ARG A 19 -0.59 -11.63 -6.08
CA ARG A 19 -2.04 -11.84 -6.00
C ARG A 19 -2.72 -10.80 -5.12
N ILE A 20 -2.16 -10.52 -3.94
CA ILE A 20 -2.66 -9.49 -3.04
C ILE A 20 -2.68 -8.13 -3.75
N ARG A 21 -1.58 -7.77 -4.42
CA ARG A 21 -1.49 -6.51 -5.17
C ARG A 21 -2.56 -6.42 -6.27
N LEU A 22 -2.80 -7.50 -7.00
CA LEU A 22 -3.83 -7.54 -8.04
C LEU A 22 -5.24 -7.37 -7.44
N ILE A 23 -5.57 -8.13 -6.40
CA ILE A 23 -6.87 -8.03 -5.72
C ILE A 23 -7.10 -6.60 -5.20
N MET A 24 -6.12 -6.01 -4.52
CA MET A 24 -6.22 -4.63 -4.02
C MET A 24 -6.43 -3.61 -5.15
N ARG A 25 -5.77 -3.82 -6.30
CA ARG A 25 -5.96 -2.97 -7.48
C ARG A 25 -7.38 -3.06 -8.03
N GLU A 26 -7.93 -4.27 -8.14
CA GLU A 26 -9.30 -4.49 -8.62
C GLU A 26 -10.36 -4.00 -7.63
N MET A 27 -10.10 -4.08 -6.32
CA MET A 27 -11.01 -3.57 -5.29
C MET A 27 -10.99 -2.05 -5.15
N SER A 28 -9.89 -1.39 -5.53
CA SER A 28 -9.69 0.06 -5.34
C SER A 28 -10.84 0.94 -5.88
N PRO A 29 -11.36 0.73 -7.11
CA PRO A 29 -12.51 1.49 -7.61
C PRO A 29 -13.79 1.29 -6.78
N CYS A 30 -14.00 0.07 -6.26
CA CYS A 30 -15.15 -0.24 -5.41
C CYS A 30 -15.06 0.52 -4.08
N ILE A 31 -13.89 0.48 -3.43
CA ILE A 31 -13.62 1.23 -2.18
C ILE A 31 -13.84 2.72 -2.41
N ALA A 32 -13.27 3.28 -3.48
CA ALA A 32 -13.40 4.70 -3.82
C ALA A 32 -14.87 5.09 -4.01
N LYS A 33 -15.65 4.28 -4.74
CA LYS A 33 -17.09 4.52 -4.94
C LYS A 33 -17.84 4.53 -3.61
N ARG A 34 -17.65 3.52 -2.76
CA ARG A 34 -18.33 3.43 -1.45
C ARG A 34 -17.92 4.56 -0.51
N ALA A 35 -16.67 5.01 -0.57
CA ALA A 35 -16.20 6.15 0.21
C ALA A 35 -16.88 7.46 -0.21
N ILE A 36 -17.11 7.66 -1.51
CA ILE A 36 -17.87 8.81 -2.02
C ILE A 36 -19.34 8.74 -1.58
N GLU A 37 -19.96 7.57 -1.68
CA GLU A 37 -21.34 7.35 -1.20
C GLU A 37 -21.48 7.70 0.29
N TYR A 38 -20.56 7.20 1.13
CA TYR A 38 -20.52 7.52 2.56
C TYR A 38 -20.29 9.00 2.83
N ARG A 39 -19.41 9.66 2.08
CA ARG A 39 -19.18 11.11 2.22
C ARG A 39 -20.44 11.92 1.95
N ASN A 40 -21.24 11.49 0.97
CA ASN A 40 -22.50 12.17 0.61
C ASN A 40 -23.64 11.84 1.58
N ASP A 41 -23.67 10.62 2.12
CA ASP A 41 -24.65 10.17 3.11
C ASP A 41 -23.95 9.34 4.22
N PRO A 42 -23.50 10.00 5.30
CA PRO A 42 -22.83 9.32 6.41
C PRO A 42 -23.71 8.33 7.17
N SER A 43 -25.04 8.40 7.03
CA SER A 43 -25.96 7.44 7.65
C SER A 43 -25.88 6.06 7.00
N ASN A 44 -25.37 5.99 5.76
CA ASN A 44 -25.17 4.75 5.01
C ASN A 44 -23.73 4.22 5.14
N SER A 45 -23.23 4.09 6.38
CA SER A 45 -21.89 3.57 6.67
C SER A 45 -21.72 2.08 6.33
N LYS A 46 -22.81 1.31 6.36
CA LYS A 46 -22.82 -0.14 6.14
C LYS A 46 -22.14 -0.52 4.81
N SER A 47 -22.49 0.16 3.73
CA SER A 47 -21.96 -0.10 2.39
C SER A 47 -20.44 0.02 2.31
N LEU A 48 -19.86 0.99 3.03
CA LEU A 48 -18.42 1.18 3.11
C LEU A 48 -17.77 0.14 4.04
N LEU A 49 -18.40 -0.14 5.19
CA LEU A 49 -17.91 -1.12 6.16
C LEU A 49 -17.89 -2.54 5.59
N ASP A 50 -18.88 -2.94 4.79
CA ASP A 50 -18.93 -4.24 4.13
C ASP A 50 -17.69 -4.49 3.23
N VAL A 51 -17.05 -3.43 2.74
CA VAL A 51 -15.83 -3.50 1.93
C VAL A 51 -14.56 -3.34 2.78
N LEU A 52 -14.57 -2.45 3.78
CA LEU A 52 -13.39 -2.18 4.60
C LEU A 52 -13.13 -3.25 5.66
N GLU A 53 -14.17 -3.87 6.23
CA GLU A 53 -14.02 -4.84 7.31
C GLU A 53 -13.16 -6.06 6.91
N PRO A 54 -13.35 -6.69 5.74
CA PRO A 54 -12.47 -7.77 5.30
C PRO A 54 -11.02 -7.32 5.14
N ILE A 55 -10.78 -6.10 4.64
CA ILE A 55 -9.44 -5.54 4.47
C ILE A 55 -8.78 -5.34 5.83
N CYS A 56 -9.51 -4.75 6.79
CA CYS A 56 -9.02 -4.56 8.15
C CYS A 56 -8.74 -5.90 8.86
N ARG A 57 -9.51 -6.96 8.59
CA ARG A 57 -9.21 -8.29 9.14
C ARG A 57 -7.96 -8.93 8.54
N CYS A 58 -7.68 -8.67 7.25
CA CYS A 58 -6.52 -9.24 6.56
C CYS A 58 -5.21 -8.49 6.87
N PHE A 59 -5.27 -7.17 7.08
CA PHE A 59 -4.10 -6.30 7.24
C PHE A 59 -3.98 -5.68 8.63
N GLU A 60 -4.95 -5.96 9.53
CA GLU A 60 -4.96 -5.57 10.93
C GLU A 60 -4.64 -4.08 11.14
N SER A 61 -3.64 -3.78 11.99
CA SER A 61 -3.25 -2.42 12.35
C SER A 61 -2.81 -1.58 11.15
N ILE A 62 -2.26 -2.21 10.10
CA ILE A 62 -1.77 -1.51 8.91
C ILE A 62 -2.94 -0.88 8.15
N ALA A 63 -4.05 -1.61 7.99
CA ALA A 63 -5.24 -1.09 7.32
C ALA A 63 -5.91 0.02 8.14
N LEU A 64 -6.00 -0.16 9.47
CA LEU A 64 -6.56 0.86 10.35
C LEU A 64 -5.74 2.16 10.33
N GLU A 65 -4.42 2.05 10.36
CA GLU A 65 -3.53 3.21 10.26
C GLU A 65 -3.65 3.91 8.90
N ALA A 66 -3.71 3.14 7.81
CA ALA A 66 -3.89 3.70 6.47
C ALA A 66 -5.23 4.45 6.31
N VAL A 67 -6.32 3.89 6.85
CA VAL A 67 -7.63 4.55 6.87
C VAL A 67 -7.59 5.82 7.75
N SER A 68 -6.99 5.73 8.93
CA SER A 68 -6.82 6.89 9.83
C SER A 68 -6.03 8.03 9.18
N LEU A 69 -4.96 7.72 8.44
CA LEU A 69 -4.20 8.72 7.68
C LEU A 69 -5.08 9.40 6.62
N ALA A 70 -5.91 8.64 5.90
CA ALA A 70 -6.81 9.19 4.89
C ALA A 70 -7.92 10.05 5.50
N ASP A 71 -8.57 9.57 6.57
CA ASP A 71 -9.67 10.26 7.23
C ASP A 71 -9.24 11.58 7.89
N ASN A 72 -8.02 11.62 8.44
CA ASN A 72 -7.45 12.83 9.01
C ASN A 72 -6.89 13.81 7.95
N GLY A 73 -7.04 13.49 6.65
CA GLY A 73 -6.56 14.35 5.57
C GLY A 73 -5.04 14.37 5.43
N ASN A 74 -4.32 13.39 5.97
CA ASN A 74 -2.86 13.31 5.94
C ASN A 74 -2.31 12.68 4.64
N VAL A 75 -3.16 12.40 3.65
CA VAL A 75 -2.77 11.79 2.37
C VAL A 75 -3.16 12.73 1.24
N TYR A 76 -2.16 13.18 0.48
CA TYR A 76 -2.33 14.12 -0.62
C TYR A 76 -1.88 13.49 -1.93
N LEU A 77 -2.74 13.50 -2.95
CA LEU A 77 -2.38 13.06 -4.30
C LEU A 77 -1.67 14.20 -5.04
N LEU A 78 -0.38 14.00 -5.29
CA LEU A 78 0.41 14.78 -6.22
C LEU A 78 0.36 14.07 -7.59
N LYS A 79 -0.17 14.72 -8.62
CA LYS A 79 -0.03 14.20 -9.99
C LYS A 79 1.33 14.62 -10.52
N ASP A 80 2.17 13.66 -10.92
CA ASP A 80 3.36 13.95 -11.71
C ASP A 80 2.91 14.66 -12.99
N PRO A 81 3.24 15.94 -13.19
CA PRO A 81 2.74 16.73 -14.31
C PRO A 81 3.27 16.23 -15.66
N ILE A 82 4.36 15.46 -15.66
CA ILE A 82 5.03 15.03 -16.89
C ILE A 82 4.51 13.68 -17.38
N HIS A 83 4.33 12.70 -16.47
CA HIS A 83 3.95 11.34 -16.84
C HIS A 83 2.55 10.93 -16.34
N GLY A 84 1.84 11.84 -15.66
CA GLY A 84 0.51 11.57 -15.10
C GLY A 84 0.50 10.53 -13.98
N ARG A 85 1.67 10.20 -13.41
CA ARG A 85 1.82 9.20 -12.35
C ARG A 85 1.20 9.71 -11.05
N SER A 86 0.52 8.82 -10.33
CA SER A 86 0.03 9.10 -8.98
C SER A 86 1.17 9.00 -7.98
N VAL A 87 1.58 10.15 -7.44
CA VAL A 87 2.51 10.26 -6.32
C VAL A 87 1.69 10.67 -5.10
N TYR A 88 1.90 10.05 -3.96
CA TYR A 88 1.18 10.40 -2.75
C TYR A 88 2.15 10.98 -1.74
N GLU A 89 1.80 12.14 -1.21
CA GLU A 89 2.48 12.74 -0.08
C GLU A 89 1.68 12.38 1.19
N VAL A 90 2.36 11.82 2.19
CA VAL A 90 1.74 11.32 3.41
C VAL A 90 2.39 11.96 4.64
N SER A 91 1.62 12.70 5.41
CA SER A 91 2.06 13.30 6.67
C SER A 91 1.96 12.28 7.81
N GLY A 92 3.06 12.07 8.54
CA GLY A 92 3.06 11.17 9.69
C GLY A 92 2.15 11.67 10.82
N THR A 93 1.44 10.76 11.47
CA THR A 93 0.60 11.09 12.65
C THR A 93 1.43 11.49 13.87
N HIS A 94 2.64 10.96 14.00
CA HIS A 94 3.51 11.13 15.18
C HIS A 94 4.80 11.90 14.89
N SER A 95 5.05 12.26 13.63
CA SER A 95 6.23 13.00 13.20
C SER A 95 5.80 14.22 12.40
N GLN A 96 6.53 15.32 12.53
CA GLN A 96 6.39 16.46 11.60
C GLN A 96 7.02 16.13 10.22
N CYS A 97 7.15 14.86 9.89
CA CYS A 97 7.77 14.39 8.67
C CYS A 97 6.69 14.03 7.65
N THR A 98 6.97 14.40 6.41
CA THR A 98 6.16 14.04 5.26
C THR A 98 6.91 13.01 4.43
N TYR A 99 6.20 12.02 3.93
CA TYR A 99 6.75 10.89 3.19
C TYR A 99 6.16 10.82 1.79
N THR A 100 7.02 10.56 0.81
CA THR A 100 6.58 10.31 -0.56
C THR A 100 6.35 8.82 -0.77
N CYS A 101 5.17 8.50 -1.28
CA CYS A 101 4.70 7.17 -1.63
C CYS A 101 4.49 7.09 -3.16
N LEU A 102 5.05 6.05 -3.77
CA LEU A 102 4.97 5.75 -5.20
C LEU A 102 4.33 4.36 -5.39
N PRO A 103 2.99 4.25 -5.35
CA PRO A 103 2.31 2.94 -5.29
C PRO A 103 2.58 2.06 -6.52
N LEU A 104 2.75 2.67 -7.70
CA LEU A 104 3.01 1.94 -8.95
C LEU A 104 4.27 1.06 -8.88
N ILE A 105 5.28 1.52 -8.14
CA ILE A 105 6.55 0.80 -7.96
C ILE A 105 6.71 0.26 -6.54
N ASN A 106 5.63 0.27 -5.73
CA ASN A 106 5.62 -0.19 -4.35
C ASN A 106 6.75 0.41 -3.49
N TYR A 107 6.95 1.72 -3.58
CA TYR A 107 8.01 2.43 -2.87
C TYR A 107 7.45 3.46 -1.90
N CYS A 108 8.06 3.58 -0.72
CA CYS A 108 7.79 4.62 0.25
C CYS A 108 9.10 5.14 0.86
N GLN A 109 9.20 6.45 1.07
CA GLN A 109 10.36 7.08 1.69
C GLN A 109 10.39 6.94 3.22
N CYS A 110 9.37 6.36 3.85
CA CYS A 110 9.32 6.25 5.30
C CYS A 110 10.46 5.38 5.87
N SER A 111 10.87 5.68 7.10
CA SER A 111 11.96 4.97 7.77
C SER A 111 11.67 3.48 7.93
N GLN A 112 10.41 3.10 8.17
CA GLN A 112 10.00 1.70 8.25
C GLN A 112 10.23 0.96 6.93
N PHE A 113 9.90 1.55 5.78
CA PHE A 113 10.15 0.95 4.47
C PHE A 113 11.65 0.87 4.18
N LEU A 114 12.40 1.95 4.41
CA LEU A 114 13.84 1.98 4.18
C LEU A 114 14.60 0.95 5.03
N GLN A 115 14.19 0.76 6.28
CA GLN A 115 14.82 -0.21 7.19
C GLN A 115 14.32 -1.64 6.93
N GLY A 116 13.00 -1.81 6.87
CA GLY A 116 12.33 -3.11 6.79
C GLY A 116 12.39 -3.76 5.41
N VAL A 117 12.38 -2.95 4.34
CA VAL A 117 12.45 -3.40 2.96
C VAL A 117 13.85 -3.16 2.43
N ILE A 118 14.30 -1.92 2.22
CA ILE A 118 15.55 -1.67 1.49
C ILE A 118 16.79 -2.22 2.21
N LYS A 119 16.97 -1.94 3.50
CA LYS A 119 18.17 -2.39 4.22
C LYS A 119 18.17 -3.90 4.49
N ARG A 120 17.03 -4.49 4.83
CA ARG A 120 16.89 -5.96 4.98
C ARG A 120 16.88 -6.70 3.65
N GLN A 121 16.44 -6.07 2.55
CA GLN A 121 16.55 -6.61 1.20
C GLN A 121 17.90 -6.31 0.53
N ARG A 122 18.76 -5.42 1.05
CA ARG A 122 20.16 -5.34 0.61
C ARG A 122 20.96 -6.60 0.97
N SER A 123 20.48 -7.42 1.92
CA SER A 123 20.93 -8.81 2.08
C SER A 123 20.37 -9.78 1.02
N PHE A 124 19.44 -9.37 0.15
CA PHE A 124 18.67 -10.26 -0.74
C PHE A 124 18.41 -9.78 -2.20
N THR A 125 18.66 -8.52 -2.59
CA THR A 125 18.15 -8.03 -3.89
C THR A 125 18.98 -6.90 -4.50
N VAL A 126 19.86 -7.26 -5.45
CA VAL A 126 20.23 -6.41 -6.59
C VAL A 126 20.17 -7.30 -7.83
N SER A 127 18.98 -7.46 -8.43
CA SER A 127 18.90 -8.01 -9.80
C SER A 127 17.63 -7.58 -10.55
N SER A 128 16.49 -7.40 -9.89
CA SER A 128 15.22 -7.34 -10.65
C SER A 128 14.54 -5.97 -10.77
N MET A 129 15.03 -4.90 -10.12
CA MET A 129 14.37 -3.58 -10.16
C MET A 129 15.22 -2.42 -10.69
N LEU A 130 16.52 -2.62 -10.96
CA LEU A 130 17.39 -1.55 -11.48
C LEU A 130 17.47 -1.48 -13.01
N ASN A 131 16.80 -2.38 -13.75
CA ASN A 131 16.89 -2.41 -15.21
C ASN A 131 15.79 -1.63 -15.94
N TYR A 132 14.94 -0.87 -15.23
CA TYR A 132 13.85 -0.10 -15.84
C TYR A 132 13.68 1.32 -15.25
N LEU A 133 14.73 1.85 -14.65
CA LEU A 133 14.93 3.30 -14.48
C LEU A 133 15.93 3.77 -15.54
#